data_AF-A0AAV9DY98-F1
#
_entry.id   AF-A0AAV9DY98-F1
#
_cell.length_a   1.000
_cell.length_b   1.000
_cell.length_c   1.000
_cell.angle_alpha   90.00
_cell.angle_beta   90.00
_cell.angle_gamma   90.00
#
_symmetry.space_group_name_H-M   'P 1'
#
loop_
_entity.id
_entity.type
_entity.pdbx_description
1 polymer ?
#
loop_
_entity_poly.entity_id
_entity_poly.type
_entity_poly.pdbx_seq_one_letter_code
_entity_poly.pdbx_strand_id
1 'polypeptide(L)'
;MFGKLFRRCTDDGDHSSSLKLKQTLAMLEEKECSLQKKVSVEVERAKVFTKSKNKQAALECLKRKRYYESQIEHLESFQSRIHDKEQKLSQRNGKGDGNLCAKPPCENLYLR
;
A
#
# COMPACT_ATOMS: atom_id res chain seq x y z
N MET A 1 -13.05 -16.25 24.47
CA MET A 1 -14.16 -16.37 23.50
C MET A 1 -13.85 -15.48 22.29
N PHE A 2 -13.09 -15.97 21.30
CA PHE A 2 -12.92 -15.29 20.00
C PHE A 2 -13.09 -16.34 18.91
N GLY A 3 -14.34 -16.75 18.73
CA GLY A 3 -14.76 -17.64 17.67
C GLY A 3 -14.82 -16.89 16.35
N LYS A 4 -14.13 -17.45 15.35
CA LYS A 4 -14.63 -17.61 13.98
C LYS A 4 -15.27 -16.36 13.35
N LEU A 5 -14.46 -15.58 12.64
CA LEU A 5 -14.93 -15.00 11.38
C LEU A 5 -13.81 -14.73 10.36
N PHE A 6 -12.87 -15.67 10.21
CA PHE A 6 -12.27 -15.89 8.89
C PHE A 6 -13.34 -16.53 8.00
N ARG A 7 -14.30 -15.71 7.58
CA ARG A 7 -15.31 -16.10 6.60
C ARG A 7 -14.59 -16.24 5.27
N ARG A 8 -14.19 -17.48 4.96
CA ARG A 8 -13.84 -17.95 3.63
C ARG A 8 -15.00 -17.54 2.69
N CYS A 9 -14.78 -16.57 1.83
CA CYS A 9 -15.56 -16.47 0.59
C CYS A 9 -14.77 -17.20 -0.47
N THR A 10 -15.26 -18.39 -0.78
CA THR A 10 -14.90 -19.16 -1.96
C THR A 10 -15.49 -18.46 -3.18
N ASP A 11 -14.65 -18.42 -4.21
CA ASP A 11 -14.89 -18.26 -5.65
C ASP A 11 -16.34 -18.35 -6.14
N ASP A 12 -16.85 -17.25 -6.71
CA ASP A 12 -17.97 -17.23 -7.68
C ASP A 12 -17.94 -15.93 -8.51
N GLY A 13 -17.54 -16.04 -9.79
CA GLY A 13 -17.76 -15.03 -10.83
C GLY A 13 -16.48 -14.38 -11.41
N ASP A 14 -15.72 -15.11 -12.23
CA ASP A 14 -14.43 -14.71 -12.83
C ASP A 14 -14.41 -13.34 -13.53
N HIS A 15 -15.53 -12.85 -14.07
CA HIS A 15 -15.57 -11.54 -14.73
C HIS A 15 -15.90 -10.39 -13.77
N SER A 16 -16.73 -10.65 -12.75
CA SER A 16 -17.07 -9.69 -11.69
C SER A 16 -15.93 -9.54 -10.68
N SER A 17 -15.16 -10.62 -10.46
CA SER A 17 -14.02 -10.64 -9.55
C SER A 17 -12.86 -9.78 -10.07
N SER A 18 -12.51 -9.85 -11.36
CA SER A 18 -11.45 -9.01 -11.95
C SER A 18 -11.76 -7.51 -11.84
N LEU A 19 -13.01 -7.10 -12.10
CA LEU A 19 -13.42 -5.70 -11.95
C LEU A 19 -13.34 -5.22 -10.50
N LYS A 20 -13.75 -6.07 -9.53
CA LYS A 20 -13.63 -5.78 -8.10
C LYS A 20 -12.17 -5.68 -7.65
N LEU A 21 -11.27 -6.50 -8.19
CA LEU A 21 -9.83 -6.44 -7.90
C LEU A 21 -9.24 -5.12 -8.40
N LYS A 22 -9.56 -4.71 -9.64
CA LYS A 22 -9.14 -3.42 -10.21
C LYS A 22 -9.66 -2.21 -9.41
N GLN A 23 -10.93 -2.23 -9.00
CA GLN A 23 -11.49 -1.19 -8.14
C GLN A 23 -10.77 -1.12 -6.78
N THR A 24 -10.45 -2.28 -6.20
CA THR A 24 -9.71 -2.36 -4.94
C THR A 24 -8.28 -1.83 -5.10
N LEU A 25 -7.60 -2.14 -6.22
CA LEU A 25 -6.27 -1.59 -6.51
C LEU A 25 -6.28 -0.08 -6.59
N ALA A 26 -7.22 0.53 -7.33
CA ALA A 26 -7.34 1.98 -7.43
C ALA A 26 -7.50 2.65 -6.05
N MET A 27 -8.31 2.05 -5.16
CA MET A 27 -8.48 2.54 -3.79
C MET A 27 -7.21 2.37 -2.92
N LEU A 28 -6.42 1.32 -3.15
CA LEU A 28 -5.17 1.10 -2.43
C LEU A 28 -4.08 2.05 -2.90
N GLU A 29 -3.99 2.31 -4.21
CA GLU A 29 -3.04 3.26 -4.80
C GLU A 29 -3.31 4.71 -4.35
N GLU A 30 -4.59 5.13 -4.34
CA GLU A 30 -4.96 6.46 -3.82
C GLU A 30 -4.58 6.61 -2.34
N LYS A 31 -4.82 5.57 -1.54
CA LYS A 31 -4.44 5.53 -0.12
C LYS A 31 -2.94 5.62 0.07
N GLU A 32 -2.16 4.84 -0.68
CA GLU A 32 -0.69 4.86 -0.64
C GLU A 32 -0.15 6.25 -0.95
N CYS A 33 -0.63 6.88 -2.03
CA CYS A 33 -0.25 8.24 -2.41
C CYS A 33 -0.59 9.27 -1.30
N SER A 34 -1.76 9.14 -0.67
CA SER A 34 -2.16 10.02 0.43
C SER A 34 -1.27 9.85 1.67
N LEU A 35 -0.84 8.62 1.97
CA LEU A 35 0.05 8.33 3.11
C LEU A 35 1.47 8.80 2.83
N GLN A 36 1.99 8.62 1.61
CA GLN A 36 3.30 9.15 1.20
C GLN A 36 3.35 10.68 1.35
N LYS A 37 2.30 11.39 0.90
CA LYS A 37 2.19 12.85 1.10
C LYS A 37 2.23 13.23 2.59
N LYS A 38 1.56 12.47 3.46
CA LYS A 38 1.60 12.69 4.92
C LYS A 38 2.99 12.44 5.50
N VAL A 39 3.70 11.41 5.04
CA VAL A 39 5.08 11.13 5.45
C VAL A 39 5.99 12.32 5.14
N SER A 40 5.92 12.88 3.92
CA SER A 40 6.71 14.06 3.54
C SER A 40 6.43 15.27 4.44
N VAL A 41 5.16 15.51 4.78
CA VAL A 41 4.76 16.60 5.69
C VAL A 41 5.33 16.40 7.10
N GLU A 42 5.26 15.18 7.65
CA GLU A 42 5.80 14.89 8.99
C GLU A 42 7.33 15.02 9.04
N VAL A 43 8.03 14.71 7.94
CA VAL A 43 9.48 14.91 7.82
C VAL A 43 9.83 16.40 7.85
N GLU A 44 9.14 17.24 7.09
CA GLU A 44 9.38 18.69 7.11
C GLU A 44 9.05 19.29 8.49
N ARG A 45 7.97 18.86 9.13
CA ARG A 45 7.64 19.25 10.51
C ARG A 45 8.75 18.86 11.49
N ALA A 46 9.27 17.63 11.41
CA ALA A 46 10.37 17.18 12.27
C ALA A 46 11.63 18.03 12.10
N LYS A 47 11.94 18.48 10.87
CA LYS A 47 13.06 19.41 10.60
C LYS A 47 12.83 20.77 11.28
N VAL A 48 11.62 21.32 11.20
CA VAL A 48 11.27 22.59 11.85
C VAL A 48 11.37 22.50 13.38
N PHE A 49 10.89 21.41 14.00
CA PHE A 49 10.99 21.23 15.45
C PHE A 49 12.42 21.01 15.93
N THR A 50 13.25 20.32 15.14
CA THR A 50 14.69 20.17 15.41
C THR A 50 15.40 21.54 15.40
N LYS A 51 15.09 22.41 14.43
CA LYS A 51 15.63 23.79 14.38
C LYS A 51 15.16 24.64 15.57
N SER A 52 13.92 24.42 16.00
CA SER A 52 13.32 25.11 17.17
C SER A 52 13.76 24.51 18.52
N LYS A 53 14.73 23.59 18.53
CA LYS A 53 15.21 22.83 19.71
C LYS A 53 14.13 22.07 20.49
N ASN A 54 12.96 21.86 19.90
CA ASN A 54 11.86 21.12 20.52
C ASN A 54 11.99 19.62 20.23
N LYS A 55 12.81 18.94 21.04
CA LYS A 55 13.15 17.52 20.87
C LYS A 55 11.95 16.59 21.00
N GLN A 56 10.99 16.91 21.87
CA GLN A 56 9.80 16.08 22.07
C GLN A 56 8.87 16.10 20.85
N ALA A 57 8.59 17.29 20.32
CA ALA A 57 7.76 17.43 19.12
C ALA A 57 8.42 16.79 17.89
N ALA A 58 9.75 16.90 17.75
CA ALA A 58 10.49 16.22 16.69
C ALA A 58 10.37 14.69 16.80
N LEU A 59 10.52 14.12 18.01
CA LEU A 59 10.38 12.68 18.22
C LEU A 59 8.97 12.18 17.90
N GLU A 60 7.93 12.95 18.26
CA GLU A 60 6.55 12.60 17.93
C GLU A 60 6.30 12.58 16.42
N CYS A 61 6.82 13.57 15.67
CA CYS A 61 6.76 13.59 14.21
C CYS A 61 7.44 12.35 13.60
N LEU A 62 8.60 11.94 14.15
CA LEU A 62 9.30 10.72 13.70
C LEU A 62 8.51 9.44 14.01
N LYS A 63 7.82 9.37 15.16
CA LYS A 63 6.92 8.25 15.47
C LYS A 63 5.75 8.18 14.49
N ARG A 64 5.14 9.32 14.16
CA ARG A 64 4.06 9.41 13.16
C ARG A 64 4.54 8.99 11.78
N LYS A 65 5.74 9.43 11.37
CA LYS A 65 6.39 9.00 10.13
C LYS A 65 6.47 7.47 10.05
N ARG A 66 7.02 6.82 11.08
CA ARG A 66 7.16 5.35 11.15
C ARG A 66 5.83 4.62 11.09
N TYR A 67 4.79 5.17 11.73
CA TYR A 67 3.44 4.62 11.67
C TYR A 67 2.87 4.64 10.24
N TYR A 68 3.05 5.75 9.50
CA TYR A 68 2.60 5.82 8.11
C TYR A 68 3.43 4.93 7.18
N GLU A 69 4.74 4.79 7.40
CA GLU A 69 5.59 3.85 6.65
C GLU A 69 5.12 2.40 6.84
N SER A 70 4.79 1.99 8.06
CA SER A 70 4.24 0.65 8.32
C SER A 70 2.88 0.43 7.65
N GLN A 71 2.04 1.46 7.55
CA GLN A 71 0.79 1.35 6.80
C GLN A 71 1.03 1.21 5.30
N ILE A 72 2.02 1.90 4.73
CA ILE A 72 2.40 1.77 3.32
C ILE A 72 2.88 0.33 3.05
N GLU A 73 3.77 -0.20 3.88
CA GLU A 73 4.26 -1.59 3.76
C GLU A 73 3.11 -2.62 3.78
N HIS A 74 2.14 -2.42 4.68
CA HIS A 74 0.94 -3.25 4.69
C HIS A 74 0.13 -3.12 3.39
N LEU A 75 -0.08 -1.91 2.87
CA LEU A 75 -0.79 -1.70 1.60
C LEU A 75 -0.06 -2.36 0.42
N GLU A 76 1.27 -2.27 0.37
CA GLU A 76 2.09 -2.96 -0.65
C GLU A 76 1.93 -4.48 -0.57
N SER A 77 1.91 -5.04 0.63
CA SER A 77 1.62 -6.46 0.85
C SER A 77 0.22 -6.83 0.35
N PHE A 78 -0.78 -5.99 0.60
CA PHE A 78 -2.14 -6.19 0.07
C PHE A 78 -2.19 -6.13 -1.46
N GLN A 79 -1.50 -5.17 -2.09
CA GLN A 79 -1.42 -5.04 -3.54
C GLN A 79 -0.77 -6.29 -4.16
N SER A 80 0.34 -6.78 -3.59
CA SER A 80 1.04 -7.99 -4.05
C SER A 80 0.10 -9.20 -4.06
N ARG A 81 -0.68 -9.39 -2.99
CA ARG A 81 -1.68 -10.47 -2.89
C ARG A 81 -2.83 -10.35 -3.88
N ILE A 82 -3.16 -9.13 -4.33
CA ILE A 82 -4.17 -8.91 -5.38
C ILE A 82 -3.58 -9.28 -6.74
N HIS A 83 -2.37 -8.82 -7.05
CA HIS A 83 -1.67 -9.18 -8.28
C HIS A 83 -1.47 -10.69 -8.42
N ASP A 84 -1.11 -11.40 -7.34
CA ASP A 84 -1.00 -12.86 -7.34
C ASP A 84 -2.34 -13.54 -7.72
N LYS A 85 -3.47 -12.98 -7.28
CA LYS A 85 -4.80 -13.50 -7.63
C LYS A 85 -5.13 -13.20 -9.09
N GLU A 86 -4.83 -11.99 -9.56
CA GLU A 86 -5.01 -11.63 -10.97
C GLU A 86 -4.19 -12.54 -11.89
N GLN A 87 -2.93 -12.82 -11.54
CA GLN A 87 -2.06 -13.71 -12.30
C GLN A 87 -2.62 -15.15 -12.34
N LYS A 88 -3.11 -15.68 -11.23
CA LYS A 88 -3.74 -17.02 -11.18
C LYS A 88 -4.99 -17.12 -12.05
N LEU A 89 -5.80 -16.06 -12.11
CA LEU A 89 -6.96 -15.99 -12.98
C LEU A 89 -6.54 -15.86 -14.45
N SER A 90 -5.47 -15.11 -14.74
CA SER A 90 -4.91 -14.97 -16.09
C SER A 90 -4.29 -16.26 -16.63
N GLN A 91 -3.67 -17.10 -15.78
CA GLN A 91 -3.03 -18.36 -16.21
C GLN A 91 -4.04 -19.45 -16.61
N ARG A 92 -5.30 -19.38 -16.17
CA ARG A 92 -6.37 -20.29 -16.61
C ARG A 92 -6.82 -20.03 -18.06
N ASN A 93 -6.61 -18.82 -18.57
CA ASN A 93 -6.91 -18.43 -19.95
C ASN A 93 -5.58 -18.36 -20.73
N GLY A 94 -5.18 -19.47 -21.37
CA GLY A 94 -3.90 -19.55 -22.06
C GLY A 94 -3.72 -18.54 -23.20
N LYS A 95 -2.46 -18.11 -23.36
CA LYS A 95 -1.80 -17.30 -24.40
C LYS A 95 -1.80 -15.78 -24.25
N GLY A 96 -0.56 -15.27 -24.24
CA GLY A 96 -0.16 -14.13 -25.05
C GLY A 96 -0.36 -12.77 -24.39
N ASP A 97 0.74 -12.24 -23.89
CA ASP A 97 1.34 -10.98 -24.34
C ASP A 97 1.82 -10.15 -23.16
N GLY A 98 3.11 -9.83 -23.24
CA GLY A 98 3.82 -9.11 -22.22
C GLY A 98 3.13 -7.81 -21.86
N ASN A 99 2.96 -7.60 -20.57
CA ASN A 99 3.17 -6.27 -20.05
C ASN A 99 3.76 -6.42 -18.65
N LEU A 100 5.08 -6.27 -18.60
CA LEU A 100 5.77 -5.95 -17.37
C LEU A 100 5.15 -4.63 -16.93
N CYS A 101 4.21 -4.67 -15.99
CA CYS A 101 3.75 -3.47 -15.30
C CYS A 101 4.96 -3.00 -14.49
N ALA A 102 5.88 -2.31 -15.16
CA ALA A 102 6.85 -1.45 -14.54
C ALA A 102 6.01 -0.40 -13.82
N LYS A 103 5.68 -0.69 -12.56
CA LYS A 103 5.32 0.36 -11.62
C LYS A 103 6.46 1.36 -11.72
N PRO A 104 6.23 2.63 -12.10
CA PRO A 104 7.25 3.64 -11.90
C PRO A 104 7.61 3.54 -10.42
N PRO A 105 8.87 3.29 -10.10
CA PRO A 105 9.19 3.06 -8.72
C PRO A 105 8.89 4.37 -8.00
N CYS A 106 8.06 4.29 -6.96
CA CYS A 106 8.17 5.25 -5.87
C CYS A 106 9.52 5.06 -5.12
N GLU A 107 10.53 4.42 -5.73
CA GLU A 107 11.95 4.64 -5.43
C GLU A 107 12.30 6.08 -5.83
N ASN A 108 12.02 7.00 -4.91
CA ASN A 108 13.11 7.89 -4.51
C ASN A 108 12.86 8.58 -3.18
N LEU A 109 12.27 7.89 -2.19
CA LEU A 109 12.07 8.53 -0.89
C LEU A 109 12.16 7.60 0.33
N TYR A 110 12.54 6.33 0.13
CA TYR A 110 13.20 5.53 1.18
C TYR A 110 14.65 6.00 1.37
N LEU A 111 14.85 7.26 1.79
CA LEU A 111 16.13 7.67 2.37
C LEU A 111 16.27 6.96 3.72
N ARG A 112 16.97 5.82 3.67
CA ARG A 112 17.79 5.32 4.76
C ARG A 112 18.95 6.28 5.01
#